data_AF-A0A836TAV9-F1
#
_entry.id   AF-A0A836TAV9-F1
#
_cell.length_a   1.000
_cell.length_b   1.000
_cell.length_c   1.000
_cell.angle_alpha   90.00
_cell.angle_beta   90.00
_cell.angle_gamma   90.00
#
_symmetry.space_group_name_H-M   'P 1'
#
loop_
_entity.id
_entity.type
_entity.pdbx_description
1 polymer ?
#
loop_
_entity_poly.entity_id
_entity_poly.type
_entity_poly.pdbx_seq_one_letter_code
_entity_poly.pdbx_strand_id
1 'polypeptide(L)'
;MFSFIFTFFLIIHSSFAHNVQYKVSHKNAVVIEIFFSDGAPFSYENFEIYSPDNTKIPYQVGRTDKYGRITFIPDKAGYWTVKAFSEDGHGIIKKIQIHIDDLSKVSKSQNQFGYLLKVFIGVLIILLIYWLLYLLGRRKKSEKTK
;
A
#
# COMPACT_ATOMS: atom_id res chain seq x y z
N MET A 1 -31.63 29.52 -0.90
CA MET A 1 -30.27 29.41 -1.49
C MET A 1 -29.19 29.08 -0.46
N PHE A 2 -29.15 29.71 0.72
CA PHE A 2 -28.16 29.40 1.77
C PHE A 2 -28.24 27.96 2.33
N SER A 3 -29.44 27.40 2.49
CA SER A 3 -29.65 26.05 3.03
C SER A 3 -29.06 24.94 2.14
N PHE A 4 -29.13 25.09 0.80
CA PHE A 4 -28.55 24.11 -0.14
C PHE A 4 -27.01 24.09 -0.14
N ILE A 5 -26.38 25.26 0.08
CA ILE A 5 -24.91 25.40 0.13
C ILE A 5 -24.37 24.73 1.40
N PHE A 6 -25.07 24.88 2.52
CA PHE A 6 -24.67 24.27 3.78
C PHE A 6 -24.77 22.74 3.74
N THR A 7 -25.84 22.19 3.14
CA THR A 7 -25.98 20.74 2.93
C THR A 7 -24.91 20.18 1.99
N PHE A 8 -24.53 20.93 0.95
CA PHE A 8 -23.45 20.53 0.04
C PHE A 8 -22.10 20.43 0.76
N PHE A 9 -21.72 21.40 1.58
CA PHE A 9 -20.46 21.38 2.35
C PHE A 9 -20.38 20.27 3.41
N LEU A 10 -21.54 19.87 3.97
CA LEU A 10 -21.64 18.77 4.94
C LEU A 10 -21.36 17.39 4.30
N ILE A 11 -21.69 17.22 3.01
CA ILE A 11 -21.50 15.95 2.29
C ILE A 11 -20.02 15.73 1.90
N ILE A 12 -19.23 16.80 1.72
CA ILE A 12 -17.82 16.70 1.29
C ILE A 12 -16.86 16.35 2.44
N HIS A 13 -17.27 16.56 3.70
CA HIS A 13 -16.41 16.36 4.88
C HIS A 13 -16.15 14.89 5.25
N SER A 14 -16.91 13.94 4.69
CA SER A 14 -16.91 12.53 5.15
C SER A 14 -16.18 11.55 4.24
N SER A 15 -15.44 12.02 3.23
CA SER A 15 -14.74 11.14 2.29
C SER A 15 -13.27 10.93 2.69
N PHE A 16 -13.01 9.98 3.61
CA PHE A 16 -11.67 9.39 3.80
C PHE A 16 -11.34 8.41 2.66
N ALA A 17 -11.32 8.90 1.42
CA ALA A 17 -10.91 8.10 0.28
C ALA A 17 -9.38 7.94 0.30
N HIS A 18 -8.89 6.85 0.90
CA HIS A 18 -7.47 6.49 0.82
C HIS A 18 -7.17 5.91 -0.57
N ASN A 19 -6.28 6.57 -1.31
CA ASN A 19 -5.79 6.06 -2.58
C ASN A 19 -4.77 4.96 -2.33
N VAL A 20 -5.08 3.72 -2.72
CA VAL A 20 -4.11 2.61 -2.73
C VAL A 20 -3.36 2.62 -4.05
N GLN A 21 -2.04 2.81 -3.97
CA GLN A 21 -1.15 2.76 -5.13
C GLN A 21 -0.36 1.46 -5.12
N TYR A 22 -0.04 0.94 -6.30
CA TYR A 22 0.78 -0.25 -6.44
C TYR A 22 1.92 -0.01 -7.43
N LYS A 23 3.04 -0.70 -7.19
CA LYS A 23 4.12 -0.87 -8.15
C LYS A 23 4.60 -2.31 -8.06
N VAL A 24 4.78 -2.93 -9.22
CA VAL A 24 5.41 -4.25 -9.31
C VAL A 24 6.89 -4.06 -9.60
N SER A 25 7.74 -4.76 -8.85
CA SER A 25 9.17 -4.87 -9.15
C SER A 25 9.61 -6.31 -8.98
N HIS A 26 10.38 -6.81 -9.93
CA HIS A 26 10.99 -8.14 -9.87
C HIS A 26 12.39 -7.99 -9.27
N LYS A 27 12.61 -8.63 -8.13
CA LYS A 27 13.86 -8.56 -7.37
C LYS A 27 14.16 -9.93 -6.76
N ASN A 28 15.43 -10.14 -6.42
CA ASN A 28 15.81 -11.28 -5.59
C ASN A 28 15.22 -11.09 -4.19
N ALA A 29 14.69 -12.18 -3.65
CA ALA A 29 14.13 -12.26 -2.31
C ALA A 29 14.69 -13.50 -1.61
N VAL A 30 14.73 -13.45 -0.29
CA VAL A 30 15.05 -14.61 0.54
C VAL A 30 13.78 -15.41 0.70
N VAL A 31 13.86 -16.72 0.41
CA VAL A 31 12.76 -17.67 0.56
C VAL A 31 13.14 -18.68 1.63
N ILE A 32 12.27 -18.87 2.61
CA ILE A 32 12.43 -19.83 3.70
C ILE A 32 11.27 -20.79 3.64
N GLU A 33 11.56 -22.07 3.44
CA GLU A 33 10.56 -23.14 3.46
C GLU A 33 10.52 -23.77 4.85
N ILE A 34 9.31 -23.89 5.40
CA ILE A 34 9.05 -24.49 6.70
C ILE A 34 8.04 -25.62 6.51
N PHE A 35 8.34 -26.77 7.09
CA PHE A 35 7.52 -27.97 7.01
C PHE A 35 7.56 -28.71 8.35
N PHE A 36 6.50 -29.47 8.63
CA PHE A 36 6.40 -30.36 9.78
C PHE A 36 7.25 -31.62 9.55
N SER A 37 7.48 -32.39 10.61
CA SER A 37 8.33 -33.60 10.54
C SER A 37 7.78 -34.70 9.63
N ASP A 38 6.47 -34.70 9.36
CA ASP A 38 5.80 -35.58 8.41
C ASP A 38 5.89 -35.07 6.95
N GLY A 39 6.54 -33.93 6.73
CA GLY A 39 6.69 -33.29 5.42
C GLY A 39 5.51 -32.40 5.01
N ALA A 40 4.47 -32.28 5.85
CA ALA A 40 3.37 -31.36 5.57
C ALA A 40 3.89 -29.90 5.58
N PRO A 41 3.41 -29.03 4.67
CA PRO A 41 3.83 -27.63 4.65
C PRO A 41 3.33 -26.92 5.90
N PHE A 42 4.17 -26.04 6.45
CA PHE A 42 3.80 -25.16 7.56
C PHE A 42 2.92 -24.01 7.05
N SER A 43 1.74 -24.36 6.54
CA SER A 43 0.93 -23.55 5.64
C SER A 43 0.04 -22.57 6.37
N TYR A 44 0.03 -21.31 5.94
CA TYR A 44 -0.76 -20.24 6.56
C TYR A 44 -0.51 -20.05 8.05
N GLU A 45 0.69 -20.31 8.55
CA GLU A 45 1.05 -20.13 9.96
C GLU A 45 1.74 -18.79 10.19
N ASN A 46 1.63 -18.27 11.42
CA ASN A 46 2.14 -16.94 11.75
C ASN A 46 3.68 -16.92 11.74
N PHE A 47 4.24 -15.80 11.28
CA PHE A 47 5.67 -15.56 11.35
C PHE A 47 6.01 -14.10 11.69
N GLU A 48 7.20 -13.92 12.24
CA GLU A 48 7.84 -12.66 12.53
C GLU A 48 9.31 -12.72 12.10
N ILE A 49 9.78 -11.68 11.43
CA ILE A 49 11.17 -11.52 11.02
C ILE A 49 11.74 -10.30 11.73
N TYR A 50 12.91 -10.44 12.34
CA TYR A 50 13.63 -9.37 13.01
C TYR A 50 14.97 -9.11 12.31
N SER A 51 15.27 -7.82 12.13
CA SER A 51 16.50 -7.38 11.50
C SER A 51 17.71 -7.54 12.44
N PRO A 52 18.94 -7.58 11.89
CA PRO A 52 20.16 -7.69 12.70
C PRO A 52 20.34 -6.59 13.76
N ASP A 53 19.76 -5.41 13.54
CA ASP A 53 19.89 -4.23 14.39
C ASP A 53 18.70 -3.98 15.32
N ASN A 54 17.57 -4.68 15.13
CA ASN A 54 16.38 -4.49 15.97
C ASN A 54 15.69 -5.81 16.28
N THR A 55 15.88 -6.28 17.52
CA THR A 55 15.27 -7.52 18.01
C THR A 55 13.93 -7.28 18.73
N LYS A 56 13.46 -6.03 18.83
CA LYS A 56 12.24 -5.66 19.55
C LYS A 56 11.07 -5.43 18.61
N ILE A 57 11.30 -4.77 17.48
CA ILE A 57 10.28 -4.47 16.48
C ILE A 57 10.50 -5.39 15.28
N PRO A 58 9.50 -6.19 14.87
CA PRO A 58 9.64 -7.04 13.70
C PRO A 58 9.77 -6.19 12.44
N TYR A 59 10.71 -6.57 11.58
CA TYR A 59 10.87 -6.05 10.22
C TYR A 59 9.68 -6.42 9.35
N GLN A 60 9.19 -7.65 9.49
CA GLN A 60 8.02 -8.15 8.79
C GLN A 60 7.25 -9.11 9.69
N VAL A 61 5.92 -9.03 9.63
CA VAL A 61 5.00 -10.00 10.22
C VAL A 61 4.04 -10.48 9.15
N GLY A 62 3.56 -11.71 9.26
CA GLY A 62 2.63 -12.25 8.29
C GLY A 62 2.28 -13.71 8.55
N ARG A 63 1.74 -14.34 7.50
CA ARG A 63 1.48 -15.78 7.46
C ARG A 63 2.27 -16.41 6.32
N THR A 64 2.76 -17.62 6.51
CA THR A 64 3.38 -18.41 5.43
C THR A 64 2.38 -18.61 4.29
N ASP A 65 2.88 -18.84 3.08
CA ASP A 65 2.02 -19.15 1.95
C ASP A 65 1.50 -20.60 1.99
N LYS A 66 0.70 -20.98 0.98
CA LYS A 66 0.10 -22.32 0.90
C LYS A 66 1.11 -23.49 0.87
N TYR A 67 2.38 -23.20 0.59
CA TYR A 67 3.47 -24.16 0.54
C TYR A 67 4.39 -24.06 1.76
N GLY A 68 4.00 -23.32 2.81
CA GLY A 68 4.81 -23.13 4.00
C GLY A 68 6.01 -22.20 3.81
N ARG A 69 5.94 -21.29 2.84
CA ARG A 69 7.06 -20.40 2.53
C ARG A 69 6.90 -19.01 3.13
N ILE A 70 8.01 -18.46 3.61
CA ILE A 70 8.18 -17.05 3.96
C ILE A 70 9.03 -16.41 2.86
N THR A 71 8.62 -15.24 2.36
CA THR A 71 9.39 -14.47 1.38
C THR A 71 9.55 -13.04 1.84
N PHE A 72 10.81 -12.57 1.91
CA PHE A 72 11.11 -11.19 2.29
C PHE A 72 12.33 -10.67 1.53
N ILE A 73 12.43 -9.35 1.41
CA ILE A 73 13.57 -8.68 0.78
C ILE A 73 14.38 -8.01 1.90
N PRO A 74 15.57 -8.52 2.25
CA PRO A 74 16.39 -7.90 3.28
C PRO A 74 16.90 -6.53 2.81
N ASP A 75 16.96 -5.58 3.74
CA ASP A 75 17.52 -4.24 3.53
C ASP A 75 18.98 -4.11 4.03
N LYS A 76 19.48 -5.12 4.73
CA LYS A 76 20.86 -5.19 5.24
C LYS A 76 21.38 -6.61 5.40
N ALA A 77 22.69 -6.75 5.28
CA ALA A 77 23.41 -7.99 5.57
C ALA A 77 23.50 -8.24 7.08
N GLY A 78 23.71 -9.49 7.48
CA GLY A 78 23.88 -9.91 8.87
C GLY A 78 22.96 -11.05 9.28
N TYR A 79 22.87 -11.28 10.59
CA TYR A 79 22.03 -12.34 11.17
C TYR A 79 20.61 -11.85 11.42
N TRP A 80 19.69 -12.33 10.59
CA TRP A 80 18.25 -12.11 10.76
C TRP A 80 17.66 -13.20 11.63
N THR A 81 16.69 -12.85 12.47
CA THR A 81 15.98 -13.83 13.30
C THR A 81 14.58 -14.04 12.75
N VAL A 82 14.24 -15.29 12.45
CA VAL A 82 12.93 -15.70 11.96
C VAL A 82 12.26 -16.52 13.05
N LYS A 83 11.06 -16.11 13.43
CA LYS A 83 10.16 -16.85 14.30
C LYS A 83 8.96 -17.25 13.48
N ALA A 84 8.56 -18.52 13.53
CA ALA A 84 7.31 -18.98 12.95
C ALA A 84 6.63 -19.90 13.97
N PHE A 85 5.33 -19.75 14.14
CA PHE A 85 4.58 -20.48 15.15
C PHE A 85 3.17 -20.78 14.65
N SER A 86 2.71 -21.98 14.96
CA SER A 86 1.37 -22.46 14.64
C SER A 86 0.42 -22.27 15.81
N GLU A 87 -0.88 -22.31 15.51
CA GLU A 87 -1.93 -22.13 16.51
C GLU A 87 -1.91 -23.22 17.61
N ASP A 88 -1.39 -24.40 17.30
CA ASP A 88 -1.24 -25.53 18.22
C ASP A 88 0.03 -25.47 19.08
N GLY A 89 0.87 -24.44 18.90
CA GLY A 89 2.06 -24.20 19.72
C GLY A 89 3.37 -24.78 19.17
N HIS A 90 3.37 -25.41 18.00
CA HIS A 90 4.62 -25.75 17.31
C HIS A 90 5.25 -24.50 16.68
N GLY A 91 6.55 -24.56 16.40
CA GLY A 91 7.23 -23.45 15.76
C GLY A 91 8.75 -23.57 15.73
N ILE A 92 9.37 -22.58 15.12
CA ILE A 92 10.81 -22.45 15.02
C ILE A 92 11.26 -21.03 15.39
N ILE A 93 12.47 -20.95 15.96
CA ILE A 93 13.24 -19.71 16.03
C ILE A 93 14.60 -20.01 15.41
N LYS A 94 14.91 -19.36 14.29
CA LYS A 94 16.17 -19.58 13.56
C LYS A 94 16.85 -18.27 13.21
N LYS A 95 18.18 -18.27 13.31
CA LYS A 95 19.03 -17.21 12.78
C LYS A 95 19.47 -17.60 11.38
N ILE A 96 19.29 -16.70 10.43
CA ILE A 96 19.74 -16.86 9.04
C ILE A 96 20.76 -15.77 8.73
N GLN A 97 21.83 -16.13 8.02
CA GLN A 97 22.86 -15.18 7.61
C GLN A 97 22.55 -14.69 6.20
N ILE A 98 22.38 -13.38 6.06
CA ILE A 98 22.18 -12.71 4.77
C ILE A 98 23.48 -12.01 4.39
N HIS A 99 23.95 -12.25 3.17
CA HIS A 99 25.16 -11.63 2.64
C HIS A 99 24.83 -10.35 1.87
N ILE A 100 25.84 -9.52 1.61
CA ILE A 100 25.66 -8.25 0.90
C ILE A 100 25.16 -8.49 -0.53
N ASP A 101 25.57 -9.60 -1.15
CA ASP A 101 25.15 -9.98 -2.51
C ASP A 101 23.64 -10.30 -2.61
N ASP A 102 23.01 -10.64 -1.48
CA ASP A 102 21.57 -10.91 -1.39
C ASP A 102 20.73 -9.62 -1.32
N LEU A 103 21.37 -8.45 -1.16
CA LEU A 103 20.68 -7.17 -1.02
C LEU A 103 20.23 -6.62 -2.37
N SER A 104 18.92 -6.70 -2.61
CA SER A 104 18.35 -6.09 -3.81
C SER A 104 18.44 -4.55 -3.76
N LYS A 105 18.91 -3.93 -4.85
CA LYS A 105 18.92 -2.46 -4.96
C LYS A 105 17.48 -1.92 -4.90
N VAL A 106 17.18 -1.09 -3.90
CA VAL A 106 15.87 -0.43 -3.77
C VAL A 106 15.77 0.72 -4.77
N SER A 107 15.12 0.48 -5.92
CA SER A 107 14.73 1.57 -6.82
C SER A 107 13.53 2.33 -6.23
N LYS A 108 13.73 3.56 -5.73
CA LYS A 108 12.62 4.47 -5.44
C LYS A 108 11.91 4.82 -6.75
N SER A 109 10.65 4.44 -6.88
CA SER A 109 9.80 4.92 -7.97
C SER A 109 9.10 6.19 -7.52
N GLN A 110 9.48 7.33 -8.09
CA GLN A 110 8.79 8.59 -7.86
C GLN A 110 7.66 8.75 -8.87
N ASN A 111 6.44 8.31 -8.51
CA ASN A 111 5.23 8.63 -9.27
C ASN A 111 4.40 9.74 -8.60
N GLN A 112 5.06 10.70 -7.96
CA GLN A 112 4.36 11.84 -7.34
C GLN A 112 3.75 12.80 -8.38
N PHE A 113 4.32 12.86 -9.58
CA PHE A 113 3.87 13.76 -10.65
C PHE A 113 2.46 13.42 -11.18
N GLY A 114 2.11 12.13 -11.22
CA GLY A 114 0.81 11.68 -11.73
C GLY A 114 -0.38 12.03 -10.81
N TYR A 115 -0.14 12.21 -9.51
CA TYR A 115 -1.20 12.60 -8.57
C TYR A 115 -1.56 14.08 -8.71
N LEU A 116 -0.55 14.96 -8.72
CA LEU A 116 -0.76 16.41 -8.86
C LEU A 116 -1.49 16.73 -10.16
N LEU A 117 -1.08 16.11 -11.28
CA LEU A 117 -1.75 16.28 -12.57
C LEU A 117 -3.24 15.91 -12.52
N LYS A 118 -3.61 14.81 -11.84
CA LYS A 118 -5.02 14.40 -11.68
C LYS A 118 -5.84 15.43 -10.91
N VAL A 119 -5.28 16.03 -9.86
CA VAL A 119 -5.94 17.10 -9.09
C VAL A 119 -6.15 18.33 -9.98
N PHE A 120 -5.12 18.77 -10.72
CA PHE A 120 -5.23 19.91 -11.63
C PHE A 120 -6.30 19.69 -12.71
N ILE A 121 -6.36 18.50 -13.31
CA ILE A 121 -7.39 18.15 -14.30
C ILE A 121 -8.79 18.23 -13.67
N GLY A 122 -8.97 17.72 -12.46
CA GLY A 122 -10.26 17.79 -11.76
C GLY A 122 -10.73 19.23 -11.52
N VAL A 123 -9.84 20.11 -11.05
CA VAL A 123 -10.14 21.54 -10.87
C VAL A 123 -10.51 22.20 -12.20
N LEU A 124 -9.78 21.89 -13.27
CA LEU A 124 -10.03 22.46 -14.60
C LEU A 124 -11.43 22.08 -15.14
N ILE A 125 -11.86 20.83 -14.93
CA ILE A 125 -13.19 20.34 -15.33
C ILE A 125 -14.29 21.09 -14.57
N ILE A 126 -14.13 21.30 -13.26
CA ILE A 126 -15.11 22.04 -12.45
C ILE A 126 -15.27 23.48 -12.96
N LEU A 127 -14.14 24.15 -13.24
CA LEU A 127 -14.15 25.51 -13.78
C LEU A 127 -14.77 25.57 -15.18
N LEU A 128 -14.52 24.57 -16.03
CA LEU A 128 -15.11 24.46 -17.36
C LEU A 128 -16.64 24.32 -17.29
N ILE A 129 -17.14 23.43 -16.44
CA ILE A 129 -18.59 23.22 -16.24
C ILE A 129 -19.24 24.50 -15.73
N TYR A 130 -18.63 25.16 -14.74
CA TYR A 130 -19.12 26.43 -14.22
C TYR A 130 -19.23 27.50 -15.32
N TRP A 131 -18.19 27.61 -16.16
CA TRP A 131 -18.16 28.59 -17.25
C TRP A 131 -19.22 28.34 -18.32
N LEU A 132 -19.46 27.07 -18.69
CA LEU A 132 -20.52 26.68 -19.61
C LEU A 132 -21.92 27.03 -19.07
N LEU A 133 -22.18 26.73 -17.80
CA LEU A 133 -23.45 27.06 -17.14
C LEU A 133 -23.67 28.58 -17.08
N TYR A 134 -22.61 29.35 -16.81
CA TYR A 134 -22.65 30.82 -16.82
C TYR A 134 -23.07 31.38 -18.19
N LEU A 135 -22.51 30.87 -19.29
CA LEU A 135 -22.84 31.31 -20.65
C LEU A 135 -24.30 31.01 -21.03
N LEU A 136 -24.80 29.82 -20.67
CA LEU A 136 -26.19 29.43 -20.93
C LEU A 136 -27.19 30.27 -20.12
N GLY A 137 -26.86 30.60 -18.87
CA GLY A 137 -27.69 31.48 -18.03
C GLY A 137 -27.76 32.91 -18.56
N ARG A 138 -26.66 33.41 -19.14
CA ARG A 138 -26.60 34.75 -19.76
C ARG A 138 -27.52 34.86 -20.98
N ARG A 139 -27.61 33.82 -21.81
CA ARG A 139 -28.47 33.79 -23.01
C ARG A 139 -29.95 33.98 -22.67
N LYS A 140 -30.47 33.25 -21.67
CA LYS A 140 -31.88 33.35 -21.24
C LYS A 140 -32.27 34.72 -20.67
N LYS A 141 -31.33 35.43 -20.04
CA LYS A 141 -31.60 36.76 -19.48
C LYS A 141 -31.77 37.82 -20.57
N SER A 142 -31.03 37.68 -21.67
CA SER A 142 -31.13 38.56 -22.84
C SER A 142 -32.44 38.42 -23.61
N GLU A 143 -33.09 37.26 -23.58
CA GLU A 143 -34.37 37.02 -24.27
C GLU A 143 -35.59 37.51 -23.48
N LYS A 144 -35.47 37.73 -22.16
CA LYS A 144 -36.56 38.22 -21.29
C LYS A 144 -36.62 39.75 -21.14
N THR A 145 -35.66 40.49 -21.69
CA THR A 145 -35.58 41.96 -21.60
C THR A 145 -35.87 42.66 -22.94
N LYS A 146 -36.41 41.90 -23.91
CA LYS A 146 -37.09 42.43 -25.10
C LYS A 146 -38.58 42.13 -24.97
#